data_AF-A0AAW2DAN3-F1
#
_entry.id   AF-A0AAW2DAN3-F1
#
_cell.length_a   1.000
_cell.length_b   1.000
_cell.length_c   1.000
_cell.angle_alpha   90.00
_cell.angle_beta   90.00
_cell.angle_gamma   90.00
#
_symmetry.space_group_name_H-M   'P 1'
#
loop_
_entity.id
_entity.type
_entity.pdbx_description
1 polymer ?
#
loop_
_entity_poly.entity_id
_entity_poly.type
_entity_poly.pdbx_seq_one_letter_code
_entity_poly.pdbx_strand_id
1 'polypeptide(L)'
;MWGVTPPTDSCWQQDSNLGNNQVQQLSLHYPNVVVIDPSEAIDHLHNCVSMLDVVTSMKIPQGNQTFKVPNQRVLEESENLLDLIEEIGFKFLFLAKPVLVDGGVDRRQY
;
A
#
# COMPACT_ATOMS: atom_id res chain seq x y z
N MET A 1 18.36 3.19 43.90
CA MET A 1 18.39 1.89 43.20
C MET A 1 16.97 1.56 42.80
N TRP A 2 16.54 1.99 41.61
CA TRP A 2 15.27 1.63 40.99
C TRP A 2 15.58 1.37 39.52
N GLY A 3 15.83 0.10 39.22
CA GLY A 3 16.01 -0.40 37.87
C GLY A 3 14.73 -1.08 37.44
N VAL A 4 14.03 -0.48 36.49
CA VAL A 4 13.19 -1.22 35.55
C VAL A 4 13.51 -0.61 34.19
N THR A 5 14.43 -1.23 33.46
CA THR A 5 14.63 -0.93 32.05
C THR A 5 13.40 -1.43 31.28
N PRO A 6 12.76 -0.60 30.45
CA PRO A 6 11.63 -1.06 29.64
C PRO A 6 12.11 -2.10 28.61
N PRO A 7 11.26 -3.06 28.23
CA PRO A 7 11.60 -4.07 27.24
C PRO A 7 11.85 -3.40 25.87
N THR A 8 13.03 -3.66 25.30
CA THR A 8 13.56 -3.05 24.07
C THR A 8 12.82 -3.44 22.79
N ASP A 9 11.78 -4.28 22.87
CA ASP A 9 11.17 -4.89 21.69
C ASP A 9 9.75 -4.35 21.38
N SER A 10 9.28 -3.34 22.13
CA SER A 10 7.94 -2.74 21.96
C SER A 10 7.94 -1.41 21.19
N CYS A 11 9.10 -0.90 20.78
CA CYS A 11 9.26 0.51 20.39
C CYS A 11 8.83 0.86 18.96
N TRP A 12 8.37 -0.09 18.12
CA TRP A 12 7.96 0.22 16.74
C TRP A 12 6.70 -0.50 16.28
N GLN A 13 5.81 -0.92 17.18
CA GLN A 13 4.45 -1.25 16.80
C GLN A 13 3.63 0.03 16.79
N GLN A 14 3.77 0.78 15.69
CA GLN A 14 2.91 1.91 15.41
C GLN A 14 1.50 1.37 15.17
N ASP A 15 0.64 1.45 16.18
CA ASP A 15 -0.77 1.12 16.02
C ASP A 15 -1.42 2.17 15.12
N SER A 16 -1.58 1.83 13.83
CA SER A 16 -2.21 2.70 12.82
C SER A 16 -3.61 3.14 13.24
N ASN A 17 -4.28 2.33 14.06
CA ASN A 17 -5.62 2.64 14.57
C ASN A 17 -5.61 3.82 15.54
N LEU A 18 -4.53 4.02 16.31
CA LEU A 18 -4.44 5.13 17.26
C LEU A 18 -4.40 6.49 16.54
N GLY A 19 -3.62 6.60 15.48
CA GLY A 19 -3.55 7.82 14.66
C GLY A 19 -4.85 8.11 13.93
N ASN A 20 -5.47 7.08 13.34
CA ASN A 20 -6.74 7.20 12.63
C ASN A 20 -7.87 7.70 13.56
N ASN A 21 -7.95 7.17 14.77
CA ASN A 21 -8.93 7.60 15.76
C ASN A 21 -8.76 9.08 16.13
N GLN A 22 -7.53 9.58 16.24
CA GLN A 22 -7.28 10.99 16.57
C GLN A 22 -7.71 11.94 15.45
N VAL A 23 -7.44 11.59 14.19
CA VAL A 23 -7.86 12.38 13.01
C VAL A 23 -9.39 12.44 12.90
N GLN A 24 -10.06 11.31 13.15
CA GLN A 24 -11.53 11.27 13.17
C GLN A 24 -12.11 12.15 14.29
N GLN A 25 -11.56 12.06 15.50
CA GLN A 25 -12.00 12.90 16.63
C GLN A 25 -11.78 14.40 16.35
N LEU A 26 -10.65 14.76 15.73
CA LEU A 26 -10.36 16.15 15.37
C LEU A 26 -11.36 16.68 14.33
N SER A 27 -11.69 15.87 13.34
CA SER A 27 -12.67 16.22 12.29
C SER A 27 -14.08 16.44 12.87
N LEU A 28 -14.47 15.64 13.88
CA LEU A 28 -15.76 15.78 14.57
C LEU A 28 -15.84 17.09 15.39
N HIS A 29 -14.76 17.47 16.07
CA HIS A 29 -14.74 18.67 16.91
C HIS A 29 -14.53 19.96 16.11
N TYR A 30 -13.92 19.86 14.93
CA TYR A 30 -13.59 21.00 14.08
C TYR A 30 -14.06 20.79 12.65
N PRO A 31 -15.38 20.91 12.37
CA PRO A 31 -15.95 20.62 11.04
C PRO A 31 -15.48 21.57 9.92
N ASN A 32 -14.86 22.69 10.28
CA ASN A 32 -14.28 23.65 9.33
C ASN A 32 -12.84 23.27 8.93
N VAL A 33 -12.25 22.24 9.54
CA VAL A 33 -10.93 21.74 9.19
C VAL A 33 -11.08 20.73 8.05
N VAL A 34 -10.34 20.97 6.96
CA VAL A 34 -10.31 20.05 5.83
C VAL A 34 -9.23 19.00 6.08
N VAL A 35 -9.63 17.73 6.12
CA VAL A 35 -8.69 16.61 6.08
C VAL A 35 -8.37 16.33 4.61
N ILE A 36 -7.10 16.51 4.25
CA ILE A 36 -6.58 16.11 2.95
C ILE A 36 -6.14 14.65 3.09
N ASP A 37 -6.62 13.80 2.18
CA ASP A 37 -6.39 12.35 2.17
C ASP A 37 -6.90 11.66 3.46
N PRO A 38 -8.22 11.37 3.57
CA PRO A 38 -8.76 10.69 4.74
C PRO A 38 -8.14 9.29 4.90
N SER A 39 -8.16 8.75 6.12
CA SER A 39 -7.56 7.43 6.42
C SER A 39 -8.01 6.34 5.45
N GLU A 40 -9.30 6.31 5.08
CA GLU A 40 -9.82 5.36 4.07
C GLU A 40 -9.11 5.48 2.71
N ALA A 41 -8.84 6.70 2.24
CA ALA A 41 -8.10 6.93 1.01
C ALA A 41 -6.63 6.47 1.12
N ILE A 42 -6.02 6.64 2.29
CA ILE A 42 -4.64 6.20 2.57
C ILE A 42 -4.58 4.67 2.69
N ASP A 43 -5.60 4.03 3.26
CA ASP A 43 -5.65 2.58 3.43
C ASP A 43 -5.58 1.83 2.08
N HIS A 44 -6.14 2.41 1.02
CA HIS A 44 -5.99 1.89 -0.34
C HIS A 44 -4.54 1.87 -0.85
N LEU A 45 -3.66 2.71 -0.31
CA LEU A 45 -2.25 2.79 -0.69
C LEU A 45 -1.39 1.75 0.01
N HIS A 46 -1.89 1.12 1.08
CA HIS A 46 -1.18 0.06 1.78
C HIS A 46 -1.16 -1.27 1.01
N ASN A 47 -1.90 -1.38 -0.10
CA ASN A 47 -1.88 -2.56 -0.96
C ASN A 47 -1.68 -2.15 -2.43
N CYS A 48 -0.66 -2.73 -3.08
CA CYS A 48 -0.29 -2.40 -4.46
C CYS A 48 -1.43 -2.68 -5.46
N VAL A 49 -2.25 -3.70 -5.21
CA VAL A 49 -3.39 -4.04 -6.07
C VAL A 49 -4.45 -2.96 -5.96
N SER A 50 -4.92 -2.66 -4.75
CA SER A 50 -5.97 -1.64 -4.55
C SER A 50 -5.52 -0.26 -5.01
N MET A 51 -4.24 0.09 -4.82
CA MET A 51 -3.67 1.34 -5.32
C MET A 51 -3.79 1.44 -6.85
N LEU A 52 -3.50 0.35 -7.56
CA LEU A 52 -3.50 0.34 -9.02
C LEU A 52 -4.90 0.13 -9.62
N ASP A 53 -5.83 -0.48 -8.88
CA ASP A 53 -7.25 -0.55 -9.25
C ASP A 53 -7.88 0.83 -9.40
N VAL A 54 -7.49 1.78 -8.54
CA VAL A 54 -7.95 3.18 -8.70
C VAL A 54 -7.47 3.73 -10.05
N VAL A 55 -6.21 3.50 -10.41
CA VAL A 55 -5.61 3.96 -11.68
C VAL A 55 -6.31 3.35 -12.89
N THR A 56 -6.69 2.07 -12.86
CA THR A 56 -7.43 1.44 -13.96
C THR A 56 -8.85 1.99 -14.13
N SER A 57 -9.48 2.44 -13.04
CA SER A 57 -10.84 3.00 -13.06
C SER A 57 -10.93 4.45 -13.56
N MET A 58 -9.80 5.18 -13.60
CA MET A 58 -9.79 6.60 -13.96
C MET A 58 -10.10 6.83 -15.44
N LYS A 59 -11.09 7.68 -15.70
CA LYS A 59 -11.47 8.11 -17.05
C LYS A 59 -10.78 9.42 -17.41
N ILE A 60 -9.51 9.34 -17.80
CA ILE A 60 -8.72 10.51 -18.20
C ILE A 60 -8.73 10.62 -19.73
N PRO A 61 -9.06 11.78 -20.33
CA PRO A 61 -8.96 11.99 -21.78
C PRO A 61 -7.52 11.74 -22.25
N GLN A 62 -7.34 10.72 -23.09
CA GLN A 62 -6.00 10.23 -23.44
C GLN A 62 -5.38 10.87 -24.67
N GLY A 63 -6.16 11.52 -25.55
CA GLY A 63 -5.63 12.04 -26.82
C GLY A 63 -4.80 10.97 -27.54
N ASN A 64 -3.52 11.26 -27.78
CA ASN A 64 -2.55 10.33 -28.38
C ASN A 64 -1.63 9.62 -27.36
N GLN A 65 -1.87 9.81 -26.06
CA GLN A 65 -1.09 9.21 -24.98
C GLN A 65 -1.79 7.97 -24.41
N THR A 66 -1.07 7.18 -23.62
CA THR A 66 -1.62 6.02 -22.94
C THR A 66 -1.36 6.10 -21.44
N PHE A 67 -2.44 6.11 -20.68
CA PHE A 67 -2.45 5.97 -19.24
C PHE A 67 -3.02 4.59 -18.90
N LYS A 68 -2.12 3.65 -18.63
CA LYS A 68 -2.45 2.26 -18.33
C LYS A 68 -1.57 1.75 -17.20
N VAL A 69 -2.12 0.84 -16.40
CA VAL A 69 -1.34 0.07 -15.45
C VAL A 69 -0.52 -0.97 -16.23
N PRO A 70 0.78 -1.14 -15.95
CA PRO A 70 1.59 -2.20 -16.55
C PRO A 70 0.99 -3.59 -16.27
N ASN A 71 1.20 -4.55 -17.17
CA ASN A 71 0.79 -5.93 -16.92
C ASN A 71 1.43 -6.43 -15.61
N GLN A 72 0.60 -6.90 -14.68
CA GLN A 72 1.02 -7.35 -13.36
C GLN A 72 0.06 -8.43 -12.81
N ARG A 73 0.53 -9.30 -11.91
CA ARG A 73 -0.30 -10.24 -11.14
C ARG A 73 0.32 -10.49 -9.77
N VAL A 74 -0.54 -10.72 -8.78
CA VAL A 74 -0.14 -11.21 -7.46
C VAL A 74 0.16 -12.70 -7.52
N LEU A 75 1.22 -13.11 -6.85
CA LEU A 75 1.59 -14.51 -6.64
C LEU A 75 1.29 -14.85 -5.19
N GLU A 76 0.32 -15.75 -4.93
CA GLU A 76 -0.10 -16.10 -3.57
C GLU A 76 0.77 -17.21 -2.96
N GLU A 77 0.93 -18.38 -3.61
CA GLU A 77 1.94 -19.39 -3.26
C GLU A 77 2.04 -20.50 -4.33
N SER A 78 3.27 -20.80 -4.79
CA SER A 78 3.64 -21.93 -5.66
C SER A 78 2.89 -22.14 -6.99
N GLU A 79 2.24 -21.12 -7.55
CA GLU A 79 1.80 -21.18 -8.94
C GLU A 79 3.02 -21.33 -9.87
N ASN A 80 2.85 -22.09 -10.95
CA ASN A 80 3.93 -22.29 -11.91
C ASN A 80 4.22 -20.96 -12.62
N LEU A 81 5.23 -20.24 -12.13
CA LEU A 81 5.60 -18.90 -12.58
C LEU A 81 5.81 -18.85 -14.10
N LEU A 82 6.21 -19.96 -14.73
CA LEU A 82 6.34 -20.06 -16.18
C LEU A 82 5.00 -20.00 -16.90
N ASP A 83 4.01 -20.79 -16.46
CA ASP A 83 2.64 -20.76 -17.00
C ASP A 83 2.05 -19.35 -16.86
N LEU A 84 2.38 -18.69 -15.74
CA LEU A 84 1.98 -17.33 -15.47
C LEU A 84 2.59 -16.28 -16.41
N ILE A 85 3.90 -16.39 -16.64
CA ILE A 85 4.62 -15.50 -17.54
C ILE A 85 4.04 -15.62 -18.96
N GLU A 86 3.70 -16.84 -19.38
CA GLU A 86 3.09 -17.10 -20.67
C GLU A 86 1.66 -16.51 -20.75
N GLU A 87 0.82 -16.73 -19.74
CA GLU A 87 -0.55 -16.20 -19.67
C GLU A 87 -0.59 -14.67 -19.73
N ILE A 88 0.28 -14.00 -18.97
CA ILE A 88 0.30 -12.53 -18.83
C ILE A 88 1.11 -11.87 -19.96
N GLY A 89 1.85 -12.66 -20.74
CA GLY A 89 2.74 -12.17 -21.77
C GLY A 89 3.89 -11.33 -21.20
N PHE A 90 4.37 -11.69 -20.00
CA PHE A 90 5.51 -11.00 -19.40
C PHE A 90 6.75 -11.17 -20.28
N LYS A 91 7.28 -10.05 -20.75
CA LYS A 91 8.60 -10.04 -21.39
C LYS A 91 9.66 -10.08 -20.30
N PHE A 92 10.79 -10.73 -20.60
CA PHE A 92 11.96 -10.78 -19.73
C PHE A 92 12.35 -9.37 -19.26
N LEU A 93 12.75 -9.22 -17.98
CA LEU A 93 12.86 -7.99 -17.16
C LEU A 93 11.57 -7.60 -16.39
N PHE A 94 11.02 -8.51 -15.60
CA PHE A 94 9.93 -8.19 -14.66
C PHE A 94 10.48 -7.78 -13.28
N LEU A 95 9.75 -6.91 -12.57
CA LEU A 95 10.08 -6.44 -11.23
C LEU A 95 9.08 -7.01 -10.23
N ALA A 96 9.55 -7.77 -9.26
CA ALA A 96 8.73 -8.22 -8.14
C ALA A 96 8.60 -7.10 -7.10
N LYS A 97 7.40 -6.94 -6.53
CA LYS A 97 7.13 -6.03 -5.41
C LYS A 97 6.24 -6.72 -4.38
N PRO A 98 6.43 -6.45 -3.07
CA PRO A 98 5.49 -6.85 -2.04
C PRO A 98 4.10 -6.27 -2.30
N VAL A 99 3.06 -7.08 -2.07
CA VAL A 99 1.66 -6.62 -2.18
C VAL A 99 1.33 -5.60 -1.10
N LEU A 100 1.78 -5.84 0.14
CA LEU A 100 1.60 -4.93 1.27
C LEU A 100 2.68 -3.84 1.26
N VAL A 101 2.28 -2.58 1.46
CA VAL A 101 3.14 -1.38 1.40
C VAL A 101 2.96 -0.54 2.66
N ASP A 102 3.76 -0.77 3.70
CA ASP A 102 3.64 -0.08 5.01
C ASP A 102 4.94 0.59 5.46
N GLY A 103 5.97 0.62 4.60
CA GLY A 103 7.26 1.24 4.90
C GLY A 103 8.12 0.49 5.92
N GLY A 104 7.73 -0.72 6.35
CA GLY A 104 8.50 -1.56 7.26
C GLY A 104 9.87 -1.96 6.70
N VAL A 105 10.86 -2.07 7.60
CA VAL A 105 12.27 -2.32 7.26
C VAL A 105 12.49 -3.63 6.50
N ASP A 106 11.62 -4.63 6.70
CA ASP A 106 11.78 -5.98 6.15
C ASP A 106 11.34 -6.14 4.68
N ARG A 107 10.77 -5.10 4.06
CA ARG A 107 10.22 -5.21 2.70
C ARG A 107 11.19 -4.89 1.56
N ARG A 108 12.47 -4.65 1.88
CA ARG A 108 13.54 -4.40 0.90
C ARG A 108 14.51 -5.57 0.77
N GLN A 109 14.06 -6.80 0.95
CA GLN A 109 14.89 -7.98 0.66
C GLN A 109 14.59 -8.47 -0.75
N TYR A 110 15.61 -8.38 -1.61
CA TYR A 110 15.67 -8.92 -2.96
C TYR A 110 16.23 -10.34 -2.94
#